data_AF-A0A0S2UWD7-F1
#
_entry.id   AF-A0A0S2UWD7-F1
#
_cell.length_a   1.000
_cell.length_b   1.000
_cell.length_c   1.000
_cell.angle_alpha   90.00
_cell.angle_beta   90.00
_cell.angle_gamma   90.00
#
_symmetry.space_group_name_H-M   'P 1'
#
loop_
_entity.id
_entity.type
_entity.pdbx_description
1 polymer ?
#
loop_
_entity_poly.entity_id
_entity_poly.type
_entity_poly.pdbx_seq_one_letter_code
_entity_poly.pdbx_strand_id
1 'polypeptide(L)'
;ELPSTLTILRIEGNRLTVLPELPHRLQELFVSGNRLQELPEFPQRLKYLKVGENQLRRLSRLPQELLALDVSNNLLTSLPENIITLPICTNVNISGNPLSTRVLQSLQRLTSSPDYHGPQIYFSMSDGQQNTLHRPLADAVTAWFPENKQSDVSQIWHAFEHEEHANTFSAFLDRLSDTVSARNTSGFREQVAAWLEKLSASAELRQQSFAVAADATESCEDRVALTWNNLRKTLLVHQASEGLFDNDTGALLS
;
A
#
# COMPACT_ATOMS: atom_id res chain seq x y z
N GLU A 1 -10.11 23.41 -29.28
CA GLU A 1 -8.99 22.56 -29.72
C GLU A 1 -7.68 23.31 -29.51
N LEU A 2 -6.60 22.60 -29.14
CA LEU A 2 -5.28 23.21 -28.99
C LEU A 2 -4.60 23.34 -30.36
N PRO A 3 -3.84 24.42 -30.62
CA PRO A 3 -3.16 24.58 -31.90
C PRO A 3 -2.09 23.50 -32.09
N SER A 4 -2.04 22.89 -33.28
CA SER A 4 -1.13 21.79 -33.59
C SER A 4 0.36 22.17 -33.59
N THR A 5 0.66 23.46 -33.67
CA THR A 5 2.01 24.04 -33.60
C THR A 5 2.48 24.32 -32.17
N LEU A 6 1.61 24.14 -31.17
CA LEU A 6 1.91 24.44 -29.78
C LEU A 6 3.07 23.59 -29.25
N THR A 7 4.05 24.25 -28.66
CA THR A 7 5.22 23.62 -28.04
C THR A 7 5.21 23.72 -26.52
N ILE A 8 4.56 24.74 -25.96
CA ILE A 8 4.50 25.01 -24.52
C ILE A 8 3.04 25.29 -24.13
N LEU A 9 2.55 24.58 -23.12
CA LEU A 9 1.23 24.81 -22.53
C LEU A 9 1.38 25.03 -21.02
N ARG A 10 0.93 26.20 -20.56
CA ARG A 10 0.93 26.60 -19.13
C ARG A 10 -0.47 26.99 -18.71
N ILE A 11 -1.10 26.17 -17.88
CA ILE A 11 -2.44 26.39 -17.32
C ILE A 11 -2.45 25.96 -15.85
N GLU A 12 -1.59 26.57 -15.05
CA GLU A 12 -1.46 26.25 -13.62
C GLU A 12 -2.52 27.00 -12.78
N GLY A 13 -2.86 26.48 -11.59
CA GLY A 13 -3.71 27.17 -10.61
C GLY A 13 -5.16 27.37 -11.04
N ASN A 14 -5.72 26.43 -11.80
CA ASN A 14 -7.08 26.50 -12.33
C ASN A 14 -8.00 25.44 -11.70
N ARG A 15 -9.19 25.24 -12.26
CA ARG A 15 -10.17 24.24 -11.79
C ARG A 15 -10.48 23.20 -12.87
N LEU A 16 -9.51 22.95 -13.77
CA LEU A 16 -9.70 22.00 -14.86
C LEU A 16 -9.84 20.59 -14.31
N THR A 17 -10.83 19.85 -14.81
CA THR A 17 -11.07 18.44 -14.48
C THR A 17 -10.60 17.49 -15.58
N VAL A 18 -10.50 17.99 -16.81
CA VAL A 18 -10.09 17.25 -18.01
C VAL A 18 -9.21 18.14 -18.88
N LEU A 19 -8.22 17.54 -19.55
CA LEU A 19 -7.47 18.17 -20.62
C LEU A 19 -7.91 17.62 -21.98
N PRO A 20 -7.97 18.46 -23.03
CA PRO A 20 -8.13 17.97 -24.40
C PRO A 20 -6.88 17.17 -24.84
N GLU A 21 -6.97 16.49 -25.98
CA GLU A 21 -5.81 15.84 -26.59
C GLU A 21 -4.63 16.80 -26.77
N LEU A 22 -3.44 16.30 -26.45
CA LEU A 22 -2.22 17.11 -26.49
C LEU A 22 -1.65 17.15 -27.91
N PRO A 23 -1.24 18.33 -28.40
CA PRO A 23 -0.57 18.44 -29.69
C PRO A 23 0.71 17.59 -29.75
N HIS A 24 0.93 16.86 -30.84
CA HIS A 24 2.11 15.99 -31.00
C HIS A 24 3.46 16.72 -30.92
N ARG A 25 3.48 18.05 -31.12
CA ARG A 25 4.68 18.90 -31.04
C ARG A 25 4.95 19.48 -29.66
N LEU A 26 4.06 19.23 -28.68
CA LEU A 26 4.20 19.77 -27.33
C LEU A 26 5.45 19.20 -26.66
N GLN A 27 6.24 20.09 -26.06
CA GLN A 27 7.49 19.79 -25.35
C GLN A 27 7.38 20.11 -23.85
N GLU A 28 6.54 21.08 -23.49
CA GLU A 28 6.36 21.53 -22.12
C GLU A 28 4.87 21.56 -21.76
N LEU A 29 4.50 20.84 -20.70
CA LEU A 29 3.15 20.85 -20.14
C LEU A 29 3.21 21.17 -18.65
N PHE A 30 2.65 22.32 -18.27
CA PHE A 30 2.51 22.76 -16.88
C PHE A 30 1.04 23.02 -16.58
N VAL A 31 0.45 22.15 -15.76
CA VAL A 31 -0.97 22.19 -15.39
C VAL A 31 -1.15 21.89 -13.89
N SER A 32 -0.13 22.21 -13.09
CA SER A 32 -0.16 22.02 -11.65
C SER A 32 -1.26 22.85 -10.98
N GLY A 33 -1.79 22.38 -9.84
CA GLY A 33 -2.83 23.11 -9.10
C GLY A 33 -4.17 23.12 -9.83
N ASN A 34 -4.61 21.97 -10.32
CA ASN A 34 -5.90 21.77 -10.98
C ASN A 34 -6.68 20.63 -10.29
N ARG A 35 -7.72 20.09 -10.94
CA ARG A 35 -8.55 18.98 -10.44
C ARG A 35 -8.59 17.82 -11.43
N LEU A 36 -7.51 17.63 -12.19
CA LEU A 36 -7.40 16.60 -13.20
C LEU A 36 -7.42 15.22 -12.55
N GLN A 37 -8.28 14.33 -13.01
CA GLN A 37 -8.35 12.93 -12.53
C GLN A 37 -7.62 11.97 -13.45
N GLU A 38 -7.46 12.37 -14.72
CA GLU A 38 -6.73 11.64 -15.74
C GLU A 38 -6.01 12.60 -16.68
N LEU A 39 -5.00 12.06 -17.37
CA LEU A 39 -4.25 12.77 -18.40
C LEU A 39 -4.43 12.05 -19.75
N PRO A 40 -4.50 12.80 -20.85
CA PRO A 40 -4.44 12.22 -22.19
C PRO A 40 -3.06 11.57 -22.44
N GLU A 41 -2.94 10.85 -23.54
CA GLU A 41 -1.65 10.29 -23.95
C GLU A 41 -0.59 11.38 -24.18
N PHE A 42 0.63 11.09 -23.74
CA PHE A 42 1.72 12.05 -23.83
C PHE A 42 2.36 12.04 -25.22
N PRO A 43 2.66 13.21 -25.80
CA PRO A 43 3.43 13.28 -27.02
C PRO A 43 4.87 12.81 -26.77
N GLN A 44 5.44 12.10 -27.74
CA GLN A 44 6.79 11.53 -27.66
C GLN A 44 7.88 12.58 -27.38
N ARG A 45 7.67 13.83 -27.82
CA ARG A 45 8.61 14.96 -27.69
C ARG A 45 8.51 15.72 -26.38
N LEU A 46 7.66 15.28 -25.45
CA LEU A 46 7.48 15.96 -24.17
C LEU A 46 8.75 15.83 -23.34
N LYS A 47 9.28 16.96 -22.89
CA LYS A 47 10.51 17.08 -22.08
C LYS A 47 10.22 17.49 -20.64
N TYR A 48 9.20 18.31 -20.44
CA TYR A 48 8.82 18.80 -19.11
C TYR A 48 7.35 18.56 -18.87
N LEU A 49 7.04 17.83 -17.80
CA LEU A 49 5.69 17.53 -17.37
C LEU A 49 5.53 17.92 -15.90
N LYS A 50 4.77 18.98 -15.62
CA LYS A 50 4.35 19.34 -14.26
C LYS A 50 2.83 19.29 -14.14
N VAL A 51 2.36 18.34 -13.37
CA VAL A 51 0.94 18.04 -13.11
C VAL A 51 0.72 17.87 -11.61
N GLY A 52 1.58 18.49 -10.79
CA GLY A 52 1.48 18.43 -9.33
C GLY A 52 0.17 19.03 -8.82
N GLU A 53 -0.23 18.72 -7.59
CA GLU A 53 -1.45 19.26 -6.95
C GLU A 53 -2.69 19.04 -7.83
N ASN A 54 -2.95 17.79 -8.19
CA ASN A 54 -4.11 17.34 -8.96
C ASN A 54 -4.76 16.12 -8.27
N GLN A 55 -5.66 15.40 -8.95
CA GLN A 55 -6.38 14.24 -8.40
C GLN A 55 -6.10 12.97 -9.20
N LEU A 56 -4.92 12.88 -9.82
CA LEU A 56 -4.56 11.77 -10.70
C LEU A 56 -4.42 10.48 -9.91
N ARG A 57 -5.09 9.41 -10.35
CA ARG A 57 -5.00 8.08 -9.72
C ARG A 57 -4.02 7.13 -10.40
N ARG A 58 -3.72 7.41 -11.66
CA ARG A 58 -2.82 6.62 -12.52
C ARG A 58 -2.05 7.53 -13.44
N LEU A 59 -0.90 7.05 -13.89
CA LEU A 59 -0.05 7.74 -14.85
C LEU A 59 0.22 6.80 -16.03
N SER A 60 0.05 7.33 -17.24
CA SER A 60 0.32 6.63 -18.50
C SER A 60 1.83 6.41 -18.69
N ARG A 61 2.20 5.59 -19.68
CA ARG A 61 3.60 5.38 -20.04
C ARG A 61 4.29 6.73 -20.35
N LEU A 62 5.43 6.96 -19.72
CA LEU A 62 6.14 8.24 -19.83
C LEU A 62 6.99 8.30 -21.12
N PRO A 63 7.12 9.47 -21.77
CA PRO A 63 8.06 9.66 -22.87
C PRO A 63 9.50 9.46 -22.42
N GLN A 64 10.34 8.88 -23.27
CA GLN A 64 11.75 8.60 -22.96
C GLN A 64 12.64 9.85 -23.01
N GLU A 65 12.19 10.93 -23.67
CA GLU A 65 12.92 12.22 -23.75
C GLU A 65 12.63 13.15 -22.57
N LEU A 66 11.92 12.67 -21.55
CA LEU A 66 11.53 13.48 -20.40
C LEU A 66 12.77 13.87 -19.59
N LEU A 67 12.86 15.14 -19.22
CA LEU A 67 13.94 15.73 -18.41
C LEU A 67 13.46 16.13 -17.01
N ALA A 68 12.17 16.43 -16.88
CA ALA A 68 11.55 16.70 -15.59
C ALA A 68 10.11 16.19 -15.54
N LEU A 69 9.80 15.50 -14.45
CA LEU A 69 8.47 15.03 -14.09
C LEU A 69 8.12 15.52 -12.69
N ASP A 70 7.02 16.24 -12.56
CA ASP A 70 6.42 16.57 -11.27
C ASP A 70 4.97 16.10 -11.25
N VAL A 71 4.72 15.05 -10.50
CA VAL A 71 3.39 14.48 -10.23
C VAL A 71 3.09 14.52 -8.72
N SER A 72 3.74 15.43 -8.00
CA SER A 72 3.57 15.53 -6.55
C SER A 72 2.13 15.87 -6.14
N ASN A 73 1.74 15.56 -4.91
CA ASN A 73 0.43 15.89 -4.35
C ASN A 73 -0.74 15.45 -5.27
N ASN A 74 -0.75 14.16 -5.62
CA ASN A 74 -1.79 13.51 -6.41
C ASN A 74 -2.33 12.27 -5.65
N LEU A 75 -3.15 11.45 -6.30
CA LEU A 75 -3.75 10.24 -5.72
C LEU A 75 -3.16 8.96 -6.34
N LEU A 76 -1.91 8.99 -6.81
CA LEU A 76 -1.28 7.85 -7.47
C LEU A 76 -1.04 6.72 -6.47
N THR A 77 -1.58 5.54 -6.76
CA THR A 77 -1.34 4.30 -5.99
C THR A 77 -0.28 3.40 -6.62
N SER A 78 0.08 3.66 -7.88
CA SER A 78 1.08 2.93 -8.64
C SER A 78 1.80 3.85 -9.62
N LEU A 79 3.03 3.47 -9.99
CA LEU A 79 3.84 4.19 -10.96
C LEU A 79 3.98 3.37 -12.25
N PRO A 80 4.19 4.01 -13.42
CA PRO A 80 4.42 3.30 -14.66
C PRO A 80 5.77 2.60 -14.62
N GLU A 81 5.84 1.38 -15.18
CA GLU A 81 7.05 0.53 -15.15
C GLU A 81 8.29 1.22 -15.72
N ASN A 82 8.10 2.10 -16.71
CA ASN A 82 9.21 2.78 -17.37
C ASN A 82 9.77 3.98 -16.60
N ILE A 83 9.21 4.32 -15.42
CA ILE A 83 9.71 5.44 -14.60
C ILE A 83 11.16 5.25 -14.20
N ILE A 84 11.58 4.01 -13.90
CA ILE A 84 12.96 3.68 -13.51
C ILE A 84 13.92 3.62 -14.71
N THR A 85 13.39 3.53 -15.93
CA THR A 85 14.18 3.46 -17.17
C THR A 85 14.40 4.81 -17.83
N LEU A 86 13.85 5.89 -17.25
CA LEU A 86 14.05 7.23 -17.77
C LEU A 86 15.55 7.63 -17.72
N PRO A 87 15.97 8.61 -18.51
CA PRO A 87 17.35 9.08 -18.51
C PRO A 87 17.82 9.48 -17.10
N ILE A 88 19.10 9.24 -16.80
CA ILE A 88 19.72 9.58 -15.51
C ILE A 88 19.60 11.05 -15.12
N CYS A 89 19.52 11.94 -16.11
CA CYS A 89 19.36 13.38 -15.91
C CYS A 89 17.92 13.81 -15.61
N THR A 90 16.97 12.87 -15.56
CA THR A 90 15.57 13.19 -15.30
C THR A 90 15.35 13.40 -13.82
N ASN A 91 14.75 14.53 -13.46
CA ASN A 91 14.28 14.79 -12.11
C ASN A 91 12.81 14.41 -12.01
N VAL A 92 12.48 13.48 -11.11
CA VAL A 92 11.13 12.94 -10.94
C VAL A 92 10.67 13.23 -9.51
N ASN A 93 9.61 14.00 -9.35
CA ASN A 93 8.97 14.24 -8.05
C ASN A 93 7.62 13.53 -7.97
N ILE A 94 7.51 12.58 -7.06
CA ILE A 94 6.31 11.77 -6.78
C ILE A 94 5.81 11.95 -5.34
N SER A 95 6.35 12.92 -4.59
CA SER A 95 5.96 13.19 -3.19
C SER A 95 4.47 13.48 -3.04
N GLY A 96 3.90 13.23 -1.84
CA GLY A 96 2.47 13.50 -1.59
C GLY A 96 1.50 12.63 -2.40
N ASN A 97 1.92 11.44 -2.82
CA ASN A 97 1.04 10.43 -3.41
C ASN A 97 0.86 9.24 -2.45
N PRO A 98 -0.34 8.62 -2.41
CA PRO A 98 -0.63 7.43 -1.60
C PRO A 98 -0.04 6.16 -2.23
N LEU A 99 1.25 6.18 -2.55
CA LEU A 99 1.99 5.01 -3.02
C LEU A 99 2.18 4.04 -1.85
N SER A 100 2.05 2.74 -2.12
CA SER A 100 2.27 1.75 -1.08
C SER A 100 3.71 1.78 -0.57
N THR A 101 3.89 1.51 0.73
CA THR A 101 5.22 1.46 1.37
C THR A 101 6.17 0.52 0.63
N ARG A 102 5.65 -0.59 0.09
CA ARG A 102 6.42 -1.54 -0.74
C ARG A 102 7.02 -0.90 -1.99
N VAL A 103 6.24 -0.09 -2.71
CA VAL A 103 6.73 0.62 -3.90
C VAL A 103 7.82 1.60 -3.50
N LEU A 104 7.60 2.35 -2.42
CA LEU A 104 8.58 3.32 -1.93
C LEU A 104 9.88 2.66 -1.45
N GLN A 105 9.81 1.56 -0.69
CA GLN A 105 10.98 0.78 -0.26
C GLN A 105 11.71 0.15 -1.45
N SER A 106 10.96 -0.35 -2.44
CA SER A 106 11.55 -0.89 -3.67
C SER A 106 12.31 0.18 -4.44
N LEU A 107 11.72 1.38 -4.58
CA LEU A 107 12.38 2.53 -5.19
C LEU A 107 13.59 2.98 -4.38
N GLN A 108 13.50 3.02 -3.05
CA GLN A 108 14.62 3.39 -2.19
C GLN A 108 15.79 2.43 -2.34
N ARG A 109 15.54 1.12 -2.31
CA ARG A 109 16.56 0.08 -2.52
C ARG A 109 17.18 0.17 -3.92
N LEU A 110 16.36 0.36 -4.95
CA LEU A 110 16.83 0.50 -6.33
C LEU A 110 17.70 1.76 -6.49
N THR A 111 17.21 2.91 -6.04
CA THR A 111 17.91 4.21 -6.17
C THR A 111 19.16 4.31 -5.31
N SER A 112 19.26 3.51 -4.24
CA SER A 112 20.45 3.43 -3.37
C SER A 112 21.49 2.41 -3.87
N SER A 113 21.18 1.64 -4.91
CA SER A 113 22.13 0.69 -5.49
C SER A 113 23.24 1.41 -6.25
N PRO A 114 24.52 1.02 -6.11
CA PRO A 114 25.62 1.62 -6.85
C PRO A 114 25.52 1.40 -8.37
N ASP A 115 24.80 0.36 -8.81
CA ASP A 115 24.58 0.05 -10.23
C ASP A 115 23.35 0.75 -10.83
N TYR A 116 22.68 1.61 -10.05
CA TYR A 116 21.51 2.33 -10.54
C TYR A 116 21.90 3.52 -11.41
N HIS A 117 21.50 3.44 -12.68
CA HIS A 117 21.74 4.49 -13.69
C HIS A 117 20.42 5.12 -14.19
N GLY A 118 19.35 5.02 -13.40
CA GLY A 118 18.04 5.59 -13.70
C GLY A 118 17.89 7.04 -13.21
N PRO A 119 16.68 7.62 -13.28
CA PRO A 119 16.46 9.01 -12.92
C PRO A 119 16.58 9.28 -11.41
N GLN A 120 16.73 10.54 -11.04
CA GLN A 120 16.64 10.99 -9.66
C GLN A 120 15.17 11.11 -9.25
N ILE A 121 14.73 10.25 -8.33
CA ILE A 121 13.33 10.17 -7.89
C ILE A 121 13.22 10.72 -6.45
N TYR A 122 12.53 11.84 -6.33
CA TYR A 122 12.15 12.46 -5.07
C TYR A 122 10.79 11.93 -4.62
N PHE A 123 10.79 11.29 -3.47
CA PHE A 123 9.58 10.89 -2.77
C PHE A 123 9.74 11.30 -1.31
N SER A 124 8.67 11.81 -0.74
CA SER A 124 8.59 11.95 0.71
C SER A 124 8.20 10.59 1.24
N MET A 125 9.16 9.87 1.79
CA MET A 125 8.82 9.04 2.94
C MET A 125 8.37 10.06 3.97
N SER A 126 7.09 10.07 4.35
CA SER A 126 6.75 10.76 5.59
C SER A 126 7.74 10.25 6.64
N ASP A 127 8.44 11.15 7.33
CA ASP A 127 9.36 10.81 8.44
C ASP A 127 8.68 9.99 9.56
N GLY A 128 7.40 9.62 9.41
CA GLY A 128 6.68 8.62 10.19
C GLY A 128 6.62 7.20 9.60
N GLN A 129 7.58 6.79 8.76
CA GLN A 129 7.70 5.37 8.31
C GLN A 129 9.09 4.76 8.57
N GLN A 130 10.07 5.53 9.08
CA GLN A 130 11.25 4.95 9.76
C GLN A 130 11.00 4.68 11.25
N ASN A 131 9.94 5.28 11.81
CA ASN A 131 9.17 4.66 12.89
C ASN A 131 7.95 4.05 12.22
N THR A 132 7.83 2.73 12.22
CA THR A 132 6.50 2.16 12.34
C THR A 132 5.93 2.71 13.64
N LEU A 133 5.20 3.84 13.59
CA LEU A 133 4.09 4.01 14.51
C LEU A 133 3.12 2.90 14.10
N HIS A 134 3.41 1.68 14.54
CA HIS A 134 2.44 0.63 14.60
C HIS A 134 1.25 1.28 15.29
N ARG A 135 0.09 1.25 14.63
CA ARG A 135 -1.13 1.49 15.41
C ARG A 135 -1.07 0.50 16.59
N PRO A 136 -1.37 0.95 17.81
CA PRO A 136 -1.50 0.07 18.97
C PRO A 136 -2.17 -1.23 18.58
N LEU A 137 -1.70 -2.37 19.11
CA LEU A 137 -2.28 -3.66 18.79
C LEU A 137 -3.81 -3.65 19.02
N ALA A 138 -4.25 -2.95 20.06
CA ALA A 138 -5.65 -2.70 20.36
C ALA A 138 -6.40 -2.02 19.18
N ASP A 139 -5.89 -0.90 18.68
CA ASP A 139 -6.44 -0.20 17.50
C ASP A 139 -6.42 -1.10 16.26
N ALA A 140 -5.44 -2.00 16.20
CA ALA A 140 -5.31 -2.89 15.07
C ALA A 140 -6.43 -3.91 14.96
N VAL A 141 -6.79 -4.43 16.12
CA VAL A 141 -7.78 -5.48 16.30
C VAL A 141 -9.18 -4.88 16.26
N THR A 142 -9.43 -3.73 16.89
CA THR A 142 -10.75 -3.09 16.92
C THR A 142 -11.29 -2.77 15.53
N ALA A 143 -10.42 -2.47 14.57
CA ALA A 143 -10.80 -2.25 13.16
C ALA A 143 -11.49 -3.46 12.50
N TRP A 144 -11.36 -4.67 13.06
CA TRP A 144 -12.01 -5.89 12.58
C TRP A 144 -13.37 -6.17 13.24
N PHE A 145 -13.69 -5.46 14.33
CA PHE A 145 -14.94 -5.62 15.07
C PHE A 145 -15.94 -4.49 14.74
N PRO A 146 -17.26 -4.78 14.82
CA PRO A 146 -18.29 -3.75 14.71
C PRO A 146 -18.22 -2.76 15.88
N GLU A 147 -18.64 -1.51 15.66
CA GLU A 147 -18.51 -0.39 16.61
C GLU A 147 -19.04 -0.72 18.02
N ASN A 148 -20.08 -1.55 18.13
CA ASN A 148 -20.68 -1.94 19.40
C ASN A 148 -19.78 -2.83 20.29
N LYS A 149 -18.72 -3.44 19.75
CA LYS A 149 -17.77 -4.29 20.50
C LYS A 149 -16.35 -3.70 20.60
N GLN A 150 -16.10 -2.57 19.94
CA GLN A 150 -14.73 -2.03 19.84
C GLN A 150 -14.16 -1.62 21.20
N SER A 151 -14.96 -1.04 22.10
CA SER A 151 -14.47 -0.63 23.42
C SER A 151 -13.98 -1.81 24.27
N ASP A 152 -14.75 -2.90 24.33
CA ASP A 152 -14.40 -4.09 25.10
C ASP A 152 -13.14 -4.77 24.53
N VAL A 153 -13.09 -4.91 23.20
CA VAL A 153 -11.95 -5.51 22.51
C VAL A 153 -10.69 -4.68 22.70
N SER A 154 -10.78 -3.34 22.61
CA SER A 154 -9.63 -2.45 22.83
C SER A 154 -9.03 -2.66 24.21
N GLN A 155 -9.89 -2.75 25.24
CA GLN A 155 -9.44 -2.92 26.61
C GLN A 155 -8.75 -4.27 26.86
N ILE A 156 -9.29 -5.35 26.26
CA ILE A 156 -8.68 -6.68 26.33
C ILE A 156 -7.31 -6.69 25.64
N TRP A 157 -7.24 -6.13 24.42
CA TRP A 157 -6.04 -6.20 23.59
C TRP A 157 -4.94 -5.21 24.00
N HIS A 158 -5.27 -4.15 24.74
CA HIS A 158 -4.25 -3.32 25.40
C HIS A 158 -3.41 -4.11 26.41
N ALA A 159 -3.98 -5.13 27.07
CA ALA A 159 -3.22 -5.97 28.00
C ALA A 159 -2.16 -6.81 27.28
N PHE A 160 -2.34 -7.10 25.98
CA PHE A 160 -1.44 -7.94 25.17
C PHE A 160 -0.41 -7.12 24.38
N GLU A 161 -0.45 -5.79 24.49
CA GLU A 161 0.41 -4.88 23.72
C GLU A 161 1.90 -4.98 24.09
N HIS A 162 2.19 -5.45 25.31
CA HIS A 162 3.56 -5.66 25.80
C HIS A 162 4.10 -7.07 25.54
N GLU A 163 3.33 -7.93 24.86
CA GLU A 163 3.78 -9.28 24.51
C GLU A 163 4.81 -9.26 23.38
N GLU A 164 5.71 -10.24 23.39
CA GLU A 164 6.71 -10.40 22.34
C GLU A 164 6.02 -10.57 20.98
N HIS A 165 6.53 -9.88 19.95
CA HIS A 165 5.95 -9.88 18.59
C HIS A 165 4.54 -9.26 18.45
N ALA A 166 4.03 -8.53 19.46
CA ALA A 166 2.76 -7.78 19.33
C ALA A 166 2.79 -6.74 18.18
N ASN A 167 3.91 -6.03 18.02
CA ASN A 167 4.08 -5.00 16.99
C ASN A 167 4.10 -5.58 15.57
N THR A 168 4.76 -6.72 15.36
CA THR A 168 4.77 -7.41 14.06
C THR A 168 3.40 -7.96 13.73
N PHE A 169 2.65 -8.43 14.73
CA PHE A 169 1.27 -8.86 14.57
C PHE A 169 0.32 -7.69 14.19
N SER A 170 0.47 -6.53 14.82
CA SER A 170 -0.28 -5.31 14.43
C SER A 170 -0.06 -4.97 12.95
N ALA A 171 1.19 -4.97 12.50
CA ALA A 171 1.54 -4.73 11.10
C ALA A 171 0.96 -5.79 10.14
N PHE A 172 0.89 -7.05 10.58
CA PHE A 172 0.24 -8.11 9.81
C PHE A 172 -1.27 -7.84 9.65
N LEU A 173 -1.97 -7.43 10.72
CA LEU A 173 -3.40 -7.12 10.66
C LEU A 173 -3.71 -5.94 9.72
N ASP A 174 -2.86 -4.92 9.70
CA ASP A 174 -2.98 -3.81 8.75
C ASP A 174 -2.88 -4.28 7.31
N ARG A 175 -1.84 -5.08 7.01
CA ARG A 175 -1.61 -5.64 5.68
C ARG A 175 -2.75 -6.57 5.26
N LEU A 176 -3.29 -7.35 6.19
CA LEU A 176 -4.43 -8.23 5.95
C LEU A 176 -5.69 -7.43 5.61
N SER A 177 -5.92 -6.31 6.29
CA SER A 177 -7.06 -5.41 6.06
C SER A 177 -7.00 -4.71 4.68
N ASP A 178 -5.79 -4.47 4.17
CA ASP A 178 -5.56 -3.88 2.85
C ASP A 178 -5.79 -4.87 1.68
N THR A 179 -5.95 -6.17 1.97
CA THR A 179 -6.19 -7.17 0.91
C THR A 179 -7.58 -7.04 0.27
N VAL A 180 -7.68 -7.36 -1.02
CA VAL A 180 -8.94 -7.33 -1.80
C VAL A 180 -10.02 -8.23 -1.15
N SER A 181 -9.63 -9.35 -0.55
CA SER A 181 -10.53 -10.26 0.16
C SER A 181 -11.16 -9.62 1.39
N ALA A 182 -10.39 -8.84 2.15
CA ALA A 182 -10.87 -8.13 3.34
C ALA A 182 -11.78 -6.94 3.02
N ARG A 183 -11.62 -6.33 1.84
CA ARG A 183 -12.45 -5.20 1.38
C ARG A 183 -13.78 -5.62 0.75
N ASN A 184 -13.81 -6.74 0.03
CA ASN A 184 -14.96 -7.13 -0.79
C ASN A 184 -15.84 -8.24 -0.18
N THR A 185 -15.37 -8.96 0.85
CA THR A 185 -16.10 -10.10 1.44
C THR A 185 -16.42 -9.84 2.90
N SER A 186 -17.69 -9.53 3.23
CA SER A 186 -18.15 -9.33 4.60
C SER A 186 -17.87 -10.56 5.49
N GLY A 187 -18.09 -11.77 4.96
CA GLY A 187 -17.82 -13.01 5.68
C GLY A 187 -16.34 -13.24 6.03
N PHE A 188 -15.41 -12.62 5.31
CA PHE A 188 -13.98 -12.73 5.66
C PHE A 188 -13.65 -11.94 6.93
N ARG A 189 -14.20 -10.73 7.08
CA ARG A 189 -14.02 -9.94 8.30
C ARG A 189 -14.62 -10.62 9.52
N GLU A 190 -15.78 -11.25 9.38
CA GLU A 190 -16.40 -12.06 10.45
C GLU A 190 -15.51 -13.25 10.85
N GLN A 191 -14.89 -13.94 9.89
CA GLN A 191 -13.93 -15.02 10.19
C GLN A 191 -12.71 -14.52 10.95
N VAL A 192 -12.14 -13.38 10.55
CA VAL A 192 -10.99 -12.79 11.24
C VAL A 192 -11.38 -12.33 12.65
N ALA A 193 -12.54 -11.70 12.83
CA ALA A 193 -13.04 -11.28 14.13
C ALA A 193 -13.27 -12.47 15.09
N ALA A 194 -13.92 -13.53 14.61
CA ALA A 194 -14.13 -14.75 15.40
C ALA A 194 -12.82 -15.44 15.76
N TRP A 195 -11.82 -15.37 14.87
CA TRP A 195 -10.48 -15.87 15.14
C TRP A 195 -9.75 -15.03 16.22
N LEU A 196 -9.80 -13.71 16.12
CA LEU A 196 -9.24 -12.81 17.13
C LEU A 196 -9.88 -13.00 18.51
N GLU A 197 -11.18 -13.29 18.57
CA GLU A 197 -11.86 -13.63 19.82
C GLU A 197 -11.28 -14.89 20.47
N LYS A 198 -10.97 -15.93 19.69
CA LYS A 198 -10.29 -17.13 20.18
C LYS A 198 -8.86 -16.86 20.66
N LEU A 199 -8.12 -15.99 19.96
CA LEU A 199 -6.77 -15.55 20.39
C LEU A 199 -6.80 -14.78 21.70
N SER A 200 -7.87 -14.03 21.97
CA SER A 200 -8.02 -13.33 23.25
C SER A 200 -8.23 -14.29 24.43
N ALA A 201 -8.78 -15.48 24.19
CA ALA A 201 -9.07 -16.48 25.22
C ALA A 201 -7.90 -17.42 25.53
N SER A 202 -7.02 -17.72 24.56
CA SER A 202 -5.89 -18.65 24.72
C SER A 202 -4.54 -17.95 24.56
N ALA A 203 -3.75 -17.90 25.64
CA ALA A 203 -2.42 -17.28 25.64
C ALA A 203 -1.42 -18.07 24.75
N GLU A 204 -1.47 -19.40 24.78
CA GLU A 204 -0.61 -20.25 23.96
C GLU A 204 -0.88 -20.04 22.47
N LEU A 205 -2.15 -20.02 22.07
CA LEU A 205 -2.55 -19.77 20.70
C LEU A 205 -2.14 -18.37 20.22
N ARG A 206 -2.27 -17.37 21.11
CA ARG A 206 -1.86 -16.00 20.82
C ARG A 206 -0.36 -15.90 20.57
N GLN A 207 0.46 -16.47 21.46
CA GLN A 207 1.91 -16.47 21.31
C GLN A 207 2.37 -17.19 20.03
N GLN A 208 1.79 -18.35 19.73
CA GLN A 208 2.09 -19.07 18.47
C GLN A 208 1.66 -18.28 17.24
N SER A 209 0.51 -17.59 17.30
CA SER A 209 0.03 -16.75 16.20
C SER A 209 0.93 -15.54 15.97
N PHE A 210 1.44 -14.93 17.04
CA PHE A 210 2.36 -13.79 16.95
C PHE A 210 3.71 -14.22 16.38
N ALA A 211 4.24 -15.38 16.79
CA ALA A 211 5.46 -15.95 16.21
C ALA A 211 5.31 -16.25 14.71
N VAL A 212 4.20 -16.87 14.29
CA VAL A 212 3.92 -17.14 12.87
C VAL A 212 3.80 -15.84 12.06
N ALA A 213 3.22 -14.78 12.65
CA ALA A 213 3.16 -13.47 12.01
C ALA A 213 4.54 -12.81 11.92
N ALA A 214 5.39 -12.96 12.95
CA ALA A 214 6.77 -12.47 12.97
C ALA A 214 7.62 -13.14 11.87
N ASP A 215 7.60 -14.47 11.79
CA ASP A 215 8.30 -15.24 10.75
C ASP A 215 7.87 -14.83 9.33
N ALA A 216 6.59 -14.55 9.15
CA ALA A 216 6.05 -14.07 7.88
C ALA A 216 6.47 -12.64 7.54
N THR A 217 6.75 -11.81 8.55
CA THR A 217 7.30 -10.47 8.32
C THR A 217 8.80 -10.48 8.06
N GLU A 218 9.55 -11.49 8.53
CA GLU A 218 10.99 -11.67 8.24
C GLU A 218 11.24 -12.35 6.88
N SER A 219 10.39 -13.29 6.46
CA SER A 219 10.53 -14.05 5.22
C SER A 219 9.70 -13.44 4.07
N CYS A 220 10.30 -12.54 3.28
CA CYS A 220 9.83 -12.02 1.98
C CYS A 220 8.32 -11.66 1.85
N GLU A 221 8.10 -10.35 1.68
CA GLU A 221 6.87 -9.54 1.79
C GLU A 221 5.60 -9.88 0.96
N ASP A 222 5.47 -11.05 0.32
CA ASP A 222 4.36 -11.32 -0.62
C ASP A 222 3.35 -12.39 -0.20
N ARG A 223 3.34 -12.74 1.09
CA ARG A 223 2.66 -13.96 1.55
C ARG A 223 1.58 -13.77 2.60
N VAL A 224 0.91 -12.62 2.67
CA VAL A 224 -0.23 -12.39 3.59
C VAL A 224 -1.28 -13.51 3.50
N ALA A 225 -1.57 -14.01 2.31
CA ALA A 225 -2.48 -15.15 2.09
C ALA A 225 -1.92 -16.48 2.64
N LEU A 226 -0.60 -16.73 2.52
CA LEU A 226 0.03 -17.92 3.11
C LEU A 226 0.07 -17.80 4.63
N THR A 227 0.39 -16.63 5.18
CA THR A 227 0.40 -16.37 6.61
C THR A 227 -0.99 -16.60 7.19
N TRP A 228 -2.04 -16.12 6.53
CA TRP A 228 -3.42 -16.41 6.92
C TRP A 228 -3.72 -17.92 6.91
N ASN A 229 -3.29 -18.65 5.89
CA ASN A 229 -3.44 -20.11 5.85
C ASN A 229 -2.65 -20.81 6.97
N ASN A 230 -1.44 -20.34 7.27
CA ASN A 230 -0.62 -20.86 8.37
C ASN A 230 -1.28 -20.60 9.73
N LEU A 231 -1.83 -19.41 9.95
CA LEU A 231 -2.55 -19.05 11.17
C LEU A 231 -3.81 -19.91 11.36
N ARG A 232 -4.56 -20.18 10.29
CA ARG A 232 -5.68 -21.14 10.33
C ARG A 232 -5.22 -22.55 10.66
N LYS A 233 -4.07 -22.97 10.13
CA LYS A 233 -3.46 -24.26 10.46
C LYS A 233 -3.05 -24.33 11.93
N THR A 234 -2.43 -23.28 12.48
CA THR A 234 -2.08 -23.19 13.91
C THR A 234 -3.32 -23.30 14.79
N LEU A 235 -4.42 -22.65 14.41
CA LEU A 235 -5.69 -22.78 15.12
C LEU A 235 -6.19 -24.24 15.13
N LEU A 236 -6.18 -24.91 13.98
CA LEU A 236 -6.61 -26.32 13.88
C LEU A 236 -5.72 -27.25 14.71
N VAL A 237 -4.40 -27.02 14.71
CA VAL A 237 -3.44 -27.77 15.53
C VAL A 237 -3.75 -27.59 17.01
N HIS A 238 -4.02 -26.36 17.45
CA HIS A 238 -4.39 -26.08 18.84
C HIS A 238 -5.71 -26.77 19.23
N GLN A 239 -6.74 -26.67 18.38
CA GLN A 239 -8.02 -27.35 18.61
C GLN A 239 -7.87 -28.88 18.68
N ALA A 240 -6.97 -29.45 17.88
CA ALA A 240 -6.63 -30.87 17.98
C ALA A 240 -5.91 -31.21 19.29
N SER A 241 -4.99 -30.35 19.75
CA SER A 241 -4.31 -30.57 21.04
C SER A 241 -5.23 -30.44 22.27
N GLU A 242 -6.33 -29.68 22.15
CA GLU A 242 -7.36 -29.56 23.20
C GLU A 242 -8.39 -30.72 23.18
N GLY A 243 -8.22 -31.72 22.31
CA GLY A 243 -9.08 -32.91 22.24
C GLY A 243 -10.40 -32.69 21.50
N LEU A 244 -10.55 -31.58 20.77
CA LEU A 244 -11.79 -31.20 20.09
C LEU A 244 -12.15 -32.14 18.94
N PHE A 245 -11.19 -32.93 18.44
CA PHE A 245 -11.36 -33.94 17.39
C PHE A 245 -11.26 -35.39 17.88
N ASP A 246 -11.15 -35.62 19.20
CA ASP A 246 -10.96 -36.98 19.75
C ASP A 246 -12.13 -37.93 19.43
N ASN A 247 -13.33 -37.38 19.21
CA ASN A 247 -14.54 -38.14 18.87
C ASN A 247 -15.10 -37.85 17.47
N ASP A 248 -14.50 -36.94 16.69
CA ASP A 248 -15.00 -36.53 15.38
C ASP A 248 -13.85 -36.35 14.37
N THR A 249 -13.29 -37.49 13.98
CA THR A 249 -12.23 -37.55 12.96
C THR A 249 -12.73 -37.15 11.56
N GLY A 250 -14.05 -37.16 11.33
CA GLY A 250 -14.68 -36.71 10.08
C GLY A 250 -14.53 -35.20 9.87
N ALA A 251 -14.62 -34.41 10.94
CA ALA A 251 -14.42 -32.97 10.91
C ALA A 251 -12.96 -32.55 10.64
N LEU A 252 -11.98 -33.40 10.95
CA LEU A 252 -10.55 -33.15 10.66
C LEU A 252 -10.15 -33.52 9.21
N LEU A 253 -10.92 -34.43 8.59
CA LEU A 253 -10.67 -34.92 7.22
C LEU A 253 -11.36 -34.09 6.13
N SER A 254 -12.23 -33.15 6.50
CA SER A 254 -13.02 -32.29 5.60
C SER A 254 -12.38 -30.92 5.40
#